data_AF-A0A1F1ZEG6-F1
#
_entry.id   AF-A0A1F1ZEG6-F1
#
_cell.length_a   1.000
_cell.length_b   1.000
_cell.length_c   1.000
_cell.angle_alpha   90.00
_cell.angle_beta   90.00
_cell.angle_gamma   90.00
#
_symmetry.space_group_name_H-M   'P 1'
#
loop_
_entity.id
_entity.type
_entity.pdbx_description
1 polymer ?
#
loop_
_entity_poly.entity_id
_entity_poly.type
_entity_poly.pdbx_seq_one_letter_code
_entity_poly.pdbx_strand_id
1 'polypeptide(L)'
;MNRVSRAVAAALCCLALVVPTAEIQASASSFDALSSGASDLGVRSSQAVNNAWRQGFNALPPQVRNAIPNELRPYEPALPSYPVPPAEPERESTQEPKPAPDSCANCVALTFDDGPAPETERLLDILDKKNVKASFFVMGNNARKYPATMQRIRNGGHTIGNHTADHRELPRLSHNGINHQLDRANAAINDTTGQSPRWLRPPYGEYDARVTAAAQSRGMAVALWNVDTLDWKHRNATKTCAVAVQNSRPGSVVLMHDIHGPTVDAVPCVIDGLRAKGLRPVSLDQMITSPQAGRVYSQHP
;
A
#
# COMPACT_ATOMS: atom_id res chain seq x y z
N MET A 1 27.18 1.85 44.14
CA MET A 1 27.84 0.94 43.17
C MET A 1 27.64 -0.48 43.67
N ASN A 2 26.71 -1.24 43.05
CA ASN A 2 26.26 -2.53 43.55
C ASN A 2 26.59 -3.68 42.59
N ARG A 3 26.75 -4.87 43.18
CA ARG A 3 27.46 -6.09 42.76
C ARG A 3 27.00 -6.80 41.46
N VAL A 4 26.26 -6.16 40.57
CA VAL A 4 25.80 -6.76 39.30
C VAL A 4 26.80 -6.56 38.16
N SER A 5 27.66 -5.55 38.23
CA SER A 5 28.61 -5.21 37.15
C SER A 5 29.87 -6.08 37.06
N ARG A 6 29.94 -7.22 37.77
CA ARG A 6 31.08 -8.16 37.70
C ARG A 6 30.73 -9.57 37.21
N ALA A 7 29.45 -9.85 36.90
CA ALA A 7 29.02 -11.20 36.49
C ALA A 7 28.90 -11.39 34.96
N VAL A 8 28.97 -10.34 34.15
CA VAL A 8 28.78 -10.45 32.68
C VAL A 8 30.10 -10.61 31.92
N ALA A 9 31.25 -10.48 32.59
CA ALA A 9 32.57 -10.59 31.95
C ALA A 9 33.23 -11.98 32.08
N ALA A 10 32.56 -13.00 32.62
CA ALA A 10 33.19 -14.28 32.97
C ALA A 10 32.45 -15.54 32.46
N ALA A 11 31.81 -15.45 31.29
CA ALA A 11 31.29 -16.63 30.56
C ALA A 11 31.84 -16.70 29.12
N LEU A 12 33.09 -16.26 28.93
CA LEU A 12 33.89 -16.51 27.74
C LEU A 12 35.23 -17.12 28.17
N CYS A 13 35.20 -18.40 28.53
CA CYS A 13 36.35 -19.30 28.38
C CYS A 13 35.94 -20.72 28.83
N CYS A 14 36.49 -21.71 28.14
CA CYS A 14 36.39 -23.15 28.40
C CYS A 14 35.14 -23.87 27.87
N LEU A 15 35.17 -24.23 26.58
CA LEU A 15 35.46 -25.62 26.21
C LEU A 15 35.84 -25.68 24.72
N ALA A 16 37.11 -25.95 24.45
CA ALA A 16 37.59 -26.39 23.15
C ALA A 16 38.43 -27.66 23.36
N LEU A 17 38.48 -28.49 22.31
CA LEU A 17 39.13 -29.81 22.14
C LEU A 17 38.16 -30.97 22.44
N VAL A 18 37.70 -31.76 21.44
CA VAL A 18 38.48 -32.61 20.51
C VAL A 18 37.85 -32.74 19.09
N VAL A 19 38.52 -32.18 18.05
CA VAL A 19 38.87 -32.64 16.65
C VAL A 19 37.84 -33.42 15.74
N PRO A 20 37.81 -33.37 14.36
CA PRO A 20 37.95 -32.30 13.33
C PRO A 20 36.93 -32.32 12.13
N THR A 21 36.99 -31.26 11.29
CA THR A 21 36.63 -31.07 9.84
C THR A 21 35.20 -31.35 9.31
N ALA A 22 34.45 -30.29 8.95
CA ALA A 22 34.23 -29.86 7.56
C ALA A 22 33.25 -28.66 7.47
N GLU A 23 33.70 -27.59 6.80
CA GLU A 23 33.01 -26.48 6.12
C GLU A 23 31.54 -26.15 6.44
N ILE A 24 31.29 -24.94 6.97
CA ILE A 24 30.44 -23.91 6.32
C ILE A 24 31.01 -22.53 6.70
N GLN A 25 31.58 -21.81 5.73
CA GLN A 25 31.79 -20.36 5.80
C GLN A 25 30.51 -19.64 5.37
N ALA A 26 29.93 -18.85 6.26
CA ALA A 26 29.13 -17.68 5.89
C ALA A 26 29.46 -16.56 6.88
N SER A 27 29.85 -15.41 6.32
CA SER A 27 30.66 -14.37 6.92
C SER A 27 29.92 -13.52 7.95
N ALA A 28 30.52 -13.42 9.14
CA ALA A 28 30.23 -12.41 10.15
C ALA A 28 30.59 -11.02 9.62
N SER A 29 29.60 -10.25 9.20
CA SER A 29 29.75 -8.80 8.97
C SER A 29 28.50 -7.98 9.36
N SER A 30 27.49 -8.61 9.96
CA SER A 30 26.22 -7.94 10.28
C SER A 30 25.98 -7.69 11.77
N PHE A 31 26.91 -8.06 12.66
CA PHE A 31 26.68 -7.99 14.11
C PHE A 31 27.28 -6.76 14.81
N ASP A 32 28.21 -6.03 14.18
CA ASP A 32 28.89 -4.90 14.84
C ASP A 32 28.15 -3.55 14.74
N ALA A 33 26.99 -3.48 14.08
CA ALA A 33 26.27 -2.22 13.87
C ALA A 33 25.16 -1.90 14.90
N LEU A 34 24.94 -2.75 15.92
CA LEU A 34 23.85 -2.58 16.89
C LEU A 34 24.30 -2.10 18.29
N SER A 35 25.59 -1.86 18.49
CA SER A 35 26.15 -1.52 19.81
C SER A 35 26.26 0.00 20.07
N SER A 36 26.29 0.84 19.04
CA SER A 36 26.50 2.30 19.20
C SER A 36 25.23 3.11 18.93
N GLY A 37 24.31 3.15 19.91
CA GLY A 37 23.15 4.04 19.79
C GLY A 37 22.10 4.04 20.89
N ALA A 38 22.32 3.35 22.02
CA ALA A 38 21.36 3.32 23.12
C ALA A 38 21.95 3.97 24.37
N SER A 39 22.14 5.29 24.31
CA SER A 39 22.46 6.11 25.47
C SER A 39 21.67 7.42 25.43
N ASP A 40 20.40 7.34 25.06
CA ASP A 40 19.41 8.35 25.47
C ASP A 40 18.00 7.77 25.27
N LEU A 41 17.03 8.21 26.08
CA LEU A 41 15.61 7.77 26.16
C LEU A 41 15.29 6.66 27.16
N GLY A 42 15.11 7.08 28.41
CA GLY A 42 14.41 6.31 29.44
C GLY A 42 12.89 6.17 29.18
N VAL A 43 12.38 4.99 29.56
CA VAL A 43 11.00 4.71 30.02
C VAL A 43 9.84 4.67 28.99
N ARG A 44 10.08 4.48 27.68
CA ARG A 44 8.98 4.14 26.73
C ARG A 44 9.17 2.87 25.87
N SER A 45 10.16 2.03 26.16
CA SER A 45 10.56 0.92 25.26
C SER A 45 10.35 -0.52 25.77
N SER A 46 9.84 -0.78 26.98
CA SER A 46 9.89 -2.15 27.55
C SER A 46 8.93 -3.16 26.90
N GLN A 47 7.70 -2.78 26.56
CA GLN A 47 6.72 -3.73 26.01
C GLN A 47 6.97 -4.09 24.55
N ALA A 48 7.34 -3.11 23.72
CA ALA A 48 7.63 -3.34 22.32
C ALA A 48 8.88 -4.22 22.14
N VAL A 49 9.91 -3.99 22.96
CA VAL A 49 11.13 -4.82 22.98
C VAL A 49 10.81 -6.23 23.48
N ASN A 50 10.01 -6.39 24.53
CA ASN A 50 9.58 -7.70 25.02
C ASN A 50 8.73 -8.47 23.99
N ASN A 51 7.84 -7.79 23.27
CA ASN A 51 7.00 -8.43 22.25
C ASN A 51 7.81 -8.86 21.03
N ALA A 52 8.75 -8.03 20.57
CA ALA A 52 9.67 -8.38 19.50
C ALA A 52 10.56 -9.57 19.87
N TRP A 53 11.03 -9.61 21.12
CA TRP A 53 11.83 -10.72 21.61
C TRP A 53 11.05 -12.03 21.71
N ARG A 54 9.76 -11.97 22.11
CA ARG A 54 8.85 -13.14 22.10
C ARG A 54 8.59 -13.67 20.70
N GLN A 55 8.37 -12.78 19.73
CA GLN A 55 8.14 -13.17 18.34
C GLN A 55 9.38 -13.85 17.75
N GLY A 56 10.57 -13.31 18.00
CA GLY A 56 11.83 -13.93 17.60
C GLY A 56 12.05 -15.30 18.25
N PHE A 57 11.82 -15.42 19.57
CA PHE A 57 11.95 -16.68 20.29
C PHE A 57 10.99 -17.75 19.74
N ASN A 58 9.72 -17.41 19.51
CA ASN A 58 8.71 -18.36 19.02
C ASN A 58 8.91 -18.78 17.56
N ALA A 59 9.63 -17.99 16.77
CA ALA A 59 10.01 -18.35 15.40
C ALA A 59 11.17 -19.37 15.33
N LEU A 60 11.84 -19.67 16.46
CA LEU A 60 12.91 -20.66 16.49
C LEU A 60 12.38 -22.11 16.42
N PRO A 61 13.12 -23.02 15.76
CA PRO A 61 12.80 -24.44 15.76
C PRO A 61 12.67 -25.01 17.19
N PRO A 62 11.77 -25.97 17.45
CA PRO A 62 11.50 -26.48 18.80
C PRO A 62 12.75 -27.00 19.54
N GLN A 63 13.68 -27.63 18.82
CA GLN A 63 14.92 -28.15 19.39
C GLN A 63 15.82 -27.03 19.92
N VAL A 64 15.84 -25.88 19.22
CA VAL A 64 16.62 -24.70 19.61
C VAL A 64 15.99 -24.01 20.80
N ARG A 65 14.65 -23.85 20.81
CA ARG A 65 13.93 -23.28 21.97
C ARG A 65 14.15 -24.08 23.25
N ASN A 66 14.14 -25.41 23.14
CA ASN A 66 14.30 -26.31 24.29
C ASN A 66 15.73 -26.30 24.86
N ALA A 67 16.73 -25.94 24.05
CA ALA A 67 18.12 -25.80 24.49
C ALA A 67 18.42 -24.47 25.21
N ILE A 68 17.54 -23.46 25.10
CA ILE A 68 17.71 -22.16 25.77
C ILE A 68 17.34 -22.31 27.26
N PRO A 69 18.26 -21.98 28.20
CA PRO A 69 17.99 -21.99 29.65
C PRO A 69 16.79 -21.11 30.02
N ASN A 70 16.02 -21.50 31.02
CA ASN A 70 14.76 -20.84 31.37
C ASN A 70 14.95 -19.36 31.74
N GLU A 71 16.09 -19.03 32.34
CA GLU A 71 16.46 -17.67 32.77
C GLU A 71 16.72 -16.73 31.57
N LEU A 72 16.96 -17.29 30.39
CA LEU A 72 17.21 -16.59 29.13
C LEU A 72 16.03 -16.70 28.16
N ARG A 73 14.86 -17.13 28.63
CA ARG A 73 13.62 -17.13 27.84
C ARG A 73 12.84 -15.83 28.04
N PRO A 74 12.00 -15.42 27.06
CA PRO A 74 11.05 -14.32 27.23
C PRO A 74 10.24 -14.46 28.51
N TYR A 75 10.23 -13.38 29.31
CA TYR A 75 9.39 -13.29 30.49
C TYR A 75 7.93 -13.48 30.07
N GLU A 76 7.33 -14.54 30.57
CA GLU A 76 5.92 -14.84 30.41
C GLU A 76 5.23 -14.33 31.68
N PRO A 77 4.33 -13.34 31.61
CA PRO A 77 3.60 -12.92 32.79
C PRO A 77 2.79 -14.11 33.30
N ALA A 78 2.94 -14.44 34.58
CA ALA A 78 2.09 -15.45 35.21
C ALA A 78 0.62 -15.04 35.04
N LEU A 79 -0.20 -15.97 34.55
CA LEU A 79 -1.64 -15.78 34.49
C LEU A 79 -2.16 -15.52 35.92
N PRO A 80 -3.06 -14.54 36.13
CA PRO A 80 -3.57 -14.24 37.46
C PRO A 80 -4.28 -15.46 38.06
N SER A 81 -3.94 -15.79 39.30
CA SER A 81 -4.42 -16.98 40.05
C SER A 81 -5.78 -16.80 40.74
N TYR A 82 -6.60 -15.86 40.28
CA TYR A 82 -7.96 -15.71 40.79
C TYR A 82 -8.95 -16.47 39.90
N PRO A 83 -9.95 -17.17 40.47
CA PRO A 83 -11.01 -17.78 39.68
C PRO A 83 -11.71 -16.68 38.89
N VAL A 84 -11.57 -16.75 37.57
CA VAL A 84 -12.32 -15.93 36.63
C VAL A 84 -13.80 -16.30 36.86
N PRO A 85 -14.68 -15.35 37.25
CA PRO A 85 -16.12 -15.60 37.27
C PRO A 85 -16.54 -16.16 35.90
N PRO A 86 -17.56 -17.03 35.79
CA PRO A 86 -18.04 -17.45 34.48
C PRO A 86 -18.26 -16.20 33.65
N ALA A 87 -17.56 -16.11 32.51
CA ALA A 87 -17.77 -15.02 31.59
C ALA A 87 -19.27 -15.02 31.28
N GLU A 88 -19.97 -13.97 31.73
CA GLU A 88 -21.17 -13.54 31.02
C GLU A 88 -20.78 -13.55 29.54
N PRO A 89 -21.60 -14.09 28.64
CA PRO A 89 -21.27 -14.06 27.23
C PRO A 89 -21.00 -12.61 26.90
N GLU A 90 -19.72 -12.28 26.69
CA GLU A 90 -19.33 -11.03 26.08
C GLU A 90 -20.11 -11.06 24.78
N ARG A 91 -21.15 -10.24 24.72
CA ARG A 91 -21.73 -9.87 23.45
C ARG A 91 -20.57 -9.29 22.69
N GLU A 92 -19.97 -10.12 21.85
CA GLU A 92 -19.07 -9.71 20.82
C GLU A 92 -19.75 -8.50 20.19
N SER A 93 -19.16 -7.34 20.43
CA SER A 93 -19.69 -6.08 19.97
C SER A 93 -19.62 -6.15 18.46
N THR A 94 -20.70 -6.61 17.83
CA THR A 94 -20.98 -6.51 16.40
C THR A 94 -21.27 -5.06 16.01
N GLN A 95 -20.61 -4.10 16.67
CA GLN A 95 -20.32 -2.85 16.00
C GLN A 95 -19.25 -3.16 14.96
N GLU A 96 -19.74 -3.44 13.75
CA GLU A 96 -19.05 -3.03 12.53
C GLU A 96 -18.33 -1.71 12.81
N PRO A 97 -17.06 -1.55 12.40
CA PRO A 97 -16.36 -0.29 12.57
C PRO A 97 -17.27 0.80 12.03
N LYS A 98 -17.72 1.69 12.93
CA LYS A 98 -18.51 2.86 12.59
C LYS A 98 -17.85 3.48 11.36
N PRO A 99 -18.57 3.70 10.24
CA PRO A 99 -17.99 4.34 9.07
C PRO A 99 -17.22 5.57 9.55
N ALA A 100 -15.93 5.65 9.20
CA ALA A 100 -15.17 6.86 9.43
C ALA A 100 -16.02 8.02 8.92
N PRO A 101 -16.12 9.15 9.66
CA PRO A 101 -17.02 10.23 9.29
C PRO A 101 -16.82 10.58 7.82
N ASP A 102 -17.93 10.79 7.11
CA ASP A 102 -18.06 11.10 5.67
C ASP A 102 -17.23 12.31 5.20
N SER A 103 -16.45 12.93 6.08
CA SER A 103 -15.48 13.94 5.71
C SER A 103 -14.24 13.27 5.10
N CYS A 104 -14.11 13.32 3.77
CA CYS A 104 -12.85 13.08 3.06
C CYS A 104 -11.78 14.17 3.30
N ALA A 105 -11.83 14.84 4.47
CA ALA A 105 -11.01 15.99 4.84
C ALA A 105 -9.51 15.70 4.95
N ASN A 106 -9.11 14.43 5.10
CA ASN A 106 -7.71 13.98 5.12
C ASN A 106 -7.40 12.94 4.03
N CYS A 107 -8.26 12.81 3.02
CA CYS A 107 -8.11 11.78 2.00
C CYS A 107 -7.01 12.08 0.99
N VAL A 108 -6.42 11.02 0.43
CA VAL A 108 -5.51 11.06 -0.70
C VAL A 108 -5.94 9.96 -1.67
N ALA A 109 -6.22 10.31 -2.93
CA ALA A 109 -6.57 9.33 -3.94
C ALA A 109 -5.31 8.66 -4.50
N LEU A 110 -5.23 7.33 -4.38
CA LEU A 110 -4.22 6.53 -5.05
C LEU A 110 -4.74 6.16 -6.44
N THR A 111 -4.00 6.53 -7.49
CA THR A 111 -4.42 6.31 -8.87
C THR A 111 -3.34 5.64 -9.70
N PHE A 112 -3.75 4.71 -10.56
CA PHE A 112 -2.87 3.89 -11.39
C PHE A 112 -3.30 3.95 -12.86
N ASP A 113 -2.38 4.30 -13.75
CA ASP A 113 -2.62 4.45 -15.18
C ASP A 113 -2.06 3.27 -15.98
N ASP A 114 -2.54 3.12 -17.21
CA ASP A 114 -2.14 2.19 -18.28
C ASP A 114 -2.56 0.72 -18.12
N GLY A 115 -2.99 0.31 -16.94
CA GLY A 115 -3.47 -1.04 -16.68
C GLY A 115 -4.75 -1.45 -17.46
N PRO A 116 -5.22 -2.70 -17.26
CA PRO A 116 -4.56 -3.74 -16.49
C PRO A 116 -3.34 -4.33 -17.21
N ALA A 117 -2.41 -4.87 -16.43
CA ALA A 117 -1.24 -5.62 -16.85
C ALA A 117 -0.99 -6.78 -15.88
N PRO A 118 -0.02 -7.69 -16.13
CA PRO A 118 0.26 -8.79 -15.21
C PRO A 118 0.55 -8.35 -13.76
N GLU A 119 1.19 -7.20 -13.58
CA GLU A 119 1.49 -6.63 -12.25
C GLU A 119 0.24 -6.15 -11.49
N THR A 120 -0.85 -5.84 -12.19
CA THR A 120 -2.11 -5.37 -11.59
C THR A 120 -2.67 -6.40 -10.60
N GLU A 121 -2.56 -7.70 -10.87
CA GLU A 121 -3.05 -8.75 -9.96
C GLU A 121 -2.33 -8.71 -8.61
N ARG A 122 -1.01 -8.51 -8.62
CA ARG A 122 -0.20 -8.40 -7.42
C ARG A 122 -0.50 -7.11 -6.66
N LEU A 123 -0.76 -6.02 -7.39
CA LEU A 123 -1.22 -4.78 -6.78
C LEU A 123 -2.57 -4.96 -6.06
N LEU A 124 -3.52 -5.65 -6.67
CA LEU A 124 -4.82 -5.93 -6.06
C LEU A 124 -4.66 -6.76 -4.76
N ASP A 125 -3.76 -7.76 -4.73
CA ASP A 125 -3.44 -8.50 -3.50
C ASP A 125 -2.93 -7.57 -2.38
N ILE A 126 -2.07 -6.61 -2.72
CA ILE A 126 -1.53 -5.63 -1.77
C ILE A 126 -2.64 -4.72 -1.24
N LEU A 127 -3.50 -4.22 -2.13
CA LEU A 127 -4.61 -3.34 -1.77
C LEU A 127 -5.63 -4.05 -0.86
N ASP A 128 -5.95 -5.32 -1.15
CA ASP A 128 -6.81 -6.16 -0.32
C ASP A 128 -6.20 -6.36 1.08
N LYS A 129 -4.92 -6.78 1.15
CA LYS A 129 -4.19 -6.98 2.42
C LYS A 129 -4.10 -5.70 3.25
N LYS A 130 -4.00 -4.54 2.59
CA LYS A 130 -3.92 -3.24 3.26
C LYS A 130 -5.29 -2.63 3.54
N ASN A 131 -6.39 -3.25 3.09
CA ASN A 131 -7.74 -2.73 3.14
C ASN A 131 -7.84 -1.29 2.59
N VAL A 132 -7.35 -1.08 1.38
CA VAL A 132 -7.36 0.21 0.68
C VAL A 132 -8.02 0.05 -0.68
N LYS A 133 -8.85 1.00 -1.08
CA LYS A 133 -9.37 1.09 -2.44
C LYS A 133 -8.55 2.15 -3.22
N ALA A 134 -8.31 1.91 -4.49
CA ALA A 134 -7.61 2.82 -5.40
C ALA A 134 -8.46 3.08 -6.66
N SER A 135 -7.96 3.92 -7.54
CA SER A 135 -8.53 4.18 -8.86
C SER A 135 -7.62 3.66 -9.97
N PHE A 136 -8.19 2.96 -10.93
CA PHE A 136 -7.49 2.40 -12.08
C PHE A 136 -8.00 3.08 -13.34
N PHE A 137 -7.14 3.87 -13.99
CA PHE A 137 -7.40 4.46 -15.30
C PHE A 137 -6.90 3.49 -16.36
N VAL A 138 -7.83 2.70 -16.89
CA VAL A 138 -7.49 1.57 -17.74
C VAL A 138 -7.52 1.93 -19.21
N MET A 139 -6.60 1.37 -19.99
CA MET A 139 -6.65 1.42 -21.43
C MET A 139 -7.67 0.43 -21.97
N GLY A 140 -8.50 0.83 -22.93
CA GLY A 140 -9.54 -0.01 -23.51
C GLY A 140 -9.01 -1.33 -24.12
N ASN A 141 -7.87 -1.28 -24.80
CA ASN A 141 -7.22 -2.48 -25.35
C ASN A 141 -6.80 -3.46 -24.24
N ASN A 142 -6.29 -2.95 -23.11
CA ASN A 142 -5.86 -3.76 -21.99
C ASN A 142 -7.04 -4.34 -21.22
N ALA A 143 -8.12 -3.56 -21.03
CA ALA A 143 -9.35 -4.04 -20.41
C ALA A 143 -9.89 -5.30 -21.15
N ARG A 144 -9.94 -5.27 -22.49
CA ARG A 144 -10.35 -6.44 -23.30
C ARG A 144 -9.40 -7.62 -23.18
N LYS A 145 -8.10 -7.36 -23.03
CA LYS A 145 -7.07 -8.39 -22.91
C LYS A 145 -7.09 -9.08 -21.54
N TYR A 146 -7.48 -8.37 -20.48
CA TYR A 146 -7.47 -8.84 -19.09
C TYR A 146 -8.87 -8.75 -18.43
N PRO A 147 -9.90 -9.43 -18.98
CA PRO A 147 -11.27 -9.30 -18.47
C PRO A 147 -11.43 -9.83 -17.04
N ALA A 148 -10.66 -10.87 -16.65
CA ALA A 148 -10.69 -11.39 -15.29
C ALA A 148 -10.13 -10.36 -14.27
N THR A 149 -9.04 -9.68 -14.61
CA THR A 149 -8.48 -8.61 -13.80
C THR A 149 -9.44 -7.44 -13.68
N MET A 150 -10.11 -7.05 -14.78
CA MET A 150 -11.16 -6.03 -14.75
C MET A 150 -12.31 -6.38 -13.79
N GLN A 151 -12.78 -7.63 -13.82
CA GLN A 151 -13.78 -8.13 -12.88
C GLN A 151 -13.27 -8.08 -11.44
N ARG A 152 -12.00 -8.39 -11.21
CA ARG A 152 -11.38 -8.30 -9.88
C ARG A 152 -11.29 -6.86 -9.38
N ILE A 153 -10.88 -5.92 -10.23
CA ILE A 153 -10.86 -4.48 -9.90
C ILE A 153 -12.26 -4.03 -9.46
N ARG A 154 -13.27 -4.39 -10.26
CA ARG A 154 -14.68 -4.06 -9.98
C ARG A 154 -15.17 -4.67 -8.66
N ASN A 155 -15.00 -5.98 -8.50
CA ASN A 155 -15.49 -6.71 -7.32
C ASN A 155 -14.75 -6.30 -6.05
N GLY A 156 -13.50 -5.84 -6.18
CA GLY A 156 -12.72 -5.23 -5.10
C GLY A 156 -13.24 -3.86 -4.67
N GLY A 157 -14.21 -3.25 -5.37
CA GLY A 157 -14.76 -1.93 -5.03
C GLY A 157 -13.81 -0.77 -5.35
N HIS A 158 -12.89 -0.97 -6.29
CA HIS A 158 -12.02 0.08 -6.81
C HIS A 158 -12.76 0.95 -7.83
N THR A 159 -12.31 2.20 -7.99
CA THR A 159 -12.81 3.05 -9.07
C THR A 159 -12.18 2.61 -10.39
N ILE A 160 -12.98 2.49 -11.43
CA ILE A 160 -12.52 2.24 -12.81
C ILE A 160 -12.76 3.50 -13.65
N GLY A 161 -11.67 4.06 -14.15
CA GLY A 161 -11.65 5.22 -15.03
C GLY A 161 -11.21 4.85 -16.45
N ASN A 162 -11.56 5.70 -17.40
CA ASN A 162 -11.17 5.58 -18.81
C ASN A 162 -9.81 6.26 -19.04
N HIS A 163 -8.86 5.54 -19.64
CA HIS A 163 -7.56 6.06 -20.08
C HIS A 163 -7.34 5.94 -21.60
N THR A 164 -8.42 6.16 -22.36
CA THR A 164 -8.51 6.00 -23.82
C THR A 164 -8.33 4.57 -24.30
N ALA A 165 -8.51 4.33 -25.60
CA ALA A 165 -8.44 2.97 -26.14
C ALA A 165 -6.99 2.49 -26.25
N ASP A 166 -6.10 3.33 -26.77
CA ASP A 166 -4.70 3.00 -27.07
C ASP A 166 -3.69 4.12 -26.69
N HIS A 167 -4.01 4.97 -25.72
CA HIS A 167 -3.11 5.96 -25.11
C HIS A 167 -2.64 7.08 -26.08
N ARG A 168 -3.56 7.62 -26.89
CA ARG A 168 -3.27 8.74 -27.80
C ARG A 168 -3.36 10.07 -27.07
N GLU A 169 -2.47 11.00 -27.44
CA GLU A 169 -2.56 12.40 -27.02
C GLU A 169 -3.80 13.06 -27.64
N LEU A 170 -4.86 13.20 -26.84
CA LEU A 170 -6.19 13.56 -27.32
C LEU A 170 -6.24 14.91 -28.06
N PRO A 171 -5.54 15.98 -27.62
CA PRO A 171 -5.55 17.26 -28.36
C PRO A 171 -5.00 17.17 -29.78
N ARG A 172 -4.16 16.17 -30.09
CA ARG A 172 -3.63 15.95 -31.45
C ARG A 172 -4.60 15.25 -32.39
N LEU A 173 -5.74 14.81 -31.88
CA LEU A 173 -6.76 14.12 -32.67
C LEU A 173 -7.82 15.10 -33.20
N SER A 174 -8.54 14.66 -34.24
CA SER A 174 -9.78 15.29 -34.66
C SER A 174 -10.88 15.04 -33.61
N HIS A 175 -11.98 15.78 -33.68
CA HIS A 175 -13.14 15.56 -32.80
C HIS A 175 -13.65 14.11 -32.85
N ASN A 176 -13.75 13.52 -34.05
CA ASN A 176 -14.12 12.12 -34.23
C ASN A 176 -13.07 11.16 -33.65
N GLY A 177 -11.78 11.51 -33.76
CA GLY A 177 -10.70 10.74 -33.14
C GLY A 177 -10.80 10.70 -31.62
N ILE A 178 -11.09 11.84 -30.98
CA ILE A 178 -11.34 11.92 -29.52
C ILE A 178 -12.52 11.04 -29.14
N ASN A 179 -13.67 11.19 -29.81
CA ASN A 179 -14.86 10.40 -29.51
C ASN A 179 -14.59 8.89 -29.66
N HIS A 180 -13.93 8.48 -30.75
CA HIS A 180 -13.58 7.08 -30.99
C HIS A 180 -12.67 6.50 -29.88
N GLN A 181 -11.70 7.27 -29.39
CA GLN A 181 -10.84 6.85 -28.27
C GLN A 181 -11.65 6.61 -26.99
N LEU A 182 -12.52 7.54 -26.63
CA LEU A 182 -13.33 7.46 -25.42
C LEU A 182 -14.36 6.35 -25.51
N ASP A 183 -15.09 6.25 -26.63
CA ASP A 183 -16.17 5.28 -26.82
C ASP A 183 -15.68 3.84 -26.83
N ARG A 184 -14.55 3.56 -27.50
CA ARG A 184 -13.99 2.20 -27.52
C ARG A 184 -13.51 1.75 -26.15
N ALA A 185 -12.93 2.66 -25.36
CA ALA A 185 -12.54 2.37 -24.00
C ALA A 185 -13.76 2.19 -23.08
N ASN A 186 -14.78 3.05 -23.18
CA ASN A 186 -16.04 2.88 -22.45
C ASN A 186 -16.71 1.55 -22.76
N ALA A 187 -16.80 1.18 -24.04
CA ALA A 187 -17.34 -0.11 -24.45
C ALA A 187 -16.52 -1.27 -23.87
N ALA A 188 -15.18 -1.22 -23.93
CA ALA A 188 -14.33 -2.26 -23.34
C ALA A 188 -14.52 -2.40 -21.83
N ILE A 189 -14.60 -1.28 -21.10
CA ILE A 189 -14.85 -1.28 -19.66
C ILE A 189 -16.22 -1.88 -19.37
N ASN A 190 -17.27 -1.43 -20.07
CA ASN A 190 -18.63 -1.94 -19.89
C ASN A 190 -18.74 -3.44 -20.24
N ASP A 191 -18.15 -3.88 -21.34
CA ASP A 191 -18.17 -5.29 -21.75
C ASP A 191 -17.50 -6.20 -20.69
N THR A 192 -16.47 -5.69 -20.01
CA THR A 192 -15.66 -6.47 -19.06
C THR A 192 -16.06 -6.30 -17.61
N THR A 193 -16.91 -5.32 -17.28
CA THR A 193 -17.30 -5.00 -15.89
C THR A 193 -18.78 -4.71 -15.70
N GLY A 194 -19.55 -4.48 -16.76
CA GLY A 194 -20.91 -3.97 -16.68
C GLY A 194 -21.02 -2.55 -16.11
N GLN A 195 -19.91 -1.81 -16.00
CA GLN A 195 -19.88 -0.44 -15.52
C GLN A 195 -19.59 0.55 -16.64
N SER A 196 -20.26 1.70 -16.58
CA SER A 196 -19.86 2.89 -17.34
C SER A 196 -18.95 3.75 -16.47
N PRO A 197 -17.73 4.09 -16.92
CA PRO A 197 -16.81 4.88 -16.11
C PRO A 197 -17.33 6.31 -15.92
N ARG A 198 -17.08 6.89 -14.75
CA ARG A 198 -17.42 8.29 -14.39
C ARG A 198 -16.24 9.24 -14.52
N TRP A 199 -15.07 8.69 -14.84
CA TRP A 199 -13.80 9.41 -14.87
C TRP A 199 -13.08 9.15 -16.18
N LEU A 200 -12.56 10.20 -16.79
CA LEU A 200 -11.57 10.18 -17.85
C LEU A 200 -10.26 10.71 -17.27
N ARG A 201 -9.15 10.03 -17.51
CA ARG A 201 -7.82 10.64 -17.43
C ARG A 201 -7.22 10.71 -18.82
N PRO A 202 -7.01 11.91 -19.38
CA PRO A 202 -6.34 12.06 -20.67
C PRO A 202 -4.88 11.60 -20.57
N PRO A 203 -4.38 10.79 -21.53
CA PRO A 203 -2.97 10.45 -21.65
C PRO A 203 -2.09 11.69 -21.60
N TYR A 204 -0.95 11.58 -20.93
CA TYR A 204 0.02 12.68 -20.72
C TYR A 204 -0.52 13.88 -19.91
N GLY A 205 -1.76 13.81 -19.41
CA GLY A 205 -2.43 14.94 -18.77
C GLY A 205 -2.90 16.01 -19.75
N GLU A 206 -2.85 15.73 -21.06
CA GLU A 206 -3.11 16.70 -22.11
C GLU A 206 -4.60 16.75 -22.48
N TYR A 207 -5.20 17.94 -22.41
CA TYR A 207 -6.61 18.14 -22.73
C TYR A 207 -6.88 19.55 -23.25
N ASP A 208 -7.99 19.69 -23.97
CA ASP A 208 -8.54 20.97 -24.40
C ASP A 208 -10.08 20.97 -24.23
N ALA A 209 -10.74 22.05 -24.67
CA ALA A 209 -12.19 22.18 -24.59
C ALA A 209 -12.96 21.06 -25.33
N ARG A 210 -12.37 20.48 -26.39
CA ARG A 210 -12.99 19.37 -27.14
C ARG A 210 -12.96 18.09 -26.29
N VAL A 211 -11.85 17.85 -25.58
CA VAL A 211 -11.71 16.71 -24.66
C VAL A 211 -12.69 16.81 -23.49
N THR A 212 -12.77 17.97 -22.83
CA THR A 212 -13.69 18.15 -21.69
C THR A 212 -15.16 18.07 -22.13
N ALA A 213 -15.50 18.60 -23.31
CA ALA A 213 -16.85 18.45 -23.87
C ALA A 213 -17.19 16.99 -24.21
N ALA A 214 -16.23 16.24 -24.78
CA ALA A 214 -16.41 14.82 -25.06
C ALA A 214 -16.54 13.97 -23.79
N ALA A 215 -15.86 14.33 -22.70
CA ALA A 215 -16.06 13.72 -21.39
C ALA A 215 -17.44 14.06 -20.83
N GLN A 216 -17.85 15.33 -20.89
CA GLN A 216 -19.13 15.82 -20.41
C GLN A 216 -20.31 15.10 -21.08
N SER A 217 -20.28 14.94 -22.41
CA SER A 217 -21.36 14.28 -23.17
C SER A 217 -21.54 12.80 -22.81
N ARG A 218 -20.57 12.21 -22.09
CA ARG A 218 -20.56 10.82 -21.61
C ARG A 218 -20.73 10.72 -20.10
N GLY A 219 -21.04 11.82 -19.42
CA GLY A 219 -21.19 11.85 -17.96
C GLY A 219 -19.88 11.66 -17.19
N MET A 220 -18.73 11.87 -17.83
CA MET A 220 -17.41 11.69 -17.21
C MET A 220 -16.82 13.03 -16.74
N ALA A 221 -16.24 13.06 -15.54
CA ALA A 221 -15.32 14.10 -15.11
C ALA A 221 -13.89 13.81 -15.61
N VAL A 222 -13.04 14.83 -15.64
CA VAL A 222 -11.63 14.71 -16.00
C VAL A 222 -10.78 14.68 -14.73
N ALA A 223 -10.06 13.59 -14.50
CA ALA A 223 -9.15 13.43 -13.37
C ALA A 223 -7.70 13.58 -13.83
N LEU A 224 -7.01 14.57 -13.27
CA LEU A 224 -5.57 14.75 -13.37
C LEU A 224 -4.92 14.32 -12.04
N TRP A 225 -3.77 14.90 -11.72
CA TRP A 225 -3.04 14.68 -10.48
C TRP A 225 -2.34 15.96 -10.05
N ASN A 226 -2.00 16.04 -8.77
CA ASN A 226 -1.14 17.08 -8.21
C ASN A 226 0.15 16.51 -7.59
N VAL A 227 0.27 15.18 -7.50
CA VAL A 227 1.48 14.47 -7.09
C VAL A 227 1.85 13.48 -8.19
N ASP A 228 2.88 13.80 -8.98
CA ASP A 228 3.49 12.87 -9.93
C ASP A 228 4.68 12.17 -9.25
N THR A 229 4.62 10.84 -9.17
CA THR A 229 5.69 10.05 -8.56
C THR A 229 6.92 9.88 -9.46
N LEU A 230 6.78 10.16 -10.77
CA LEU A 230 7.79 9.89 -11.79
C LEU A 230 8.26 8.43 -11.80
N ASP A 231 7.40 7.50 -11.38
CA ASP A 231 7.66 6.07 -11.34
C ASP A 231 7.92 5.49 -12.74
N TRP A 232 7.23 6.03 -13.75
CA TRP A 232 7.44 5.78 -15.18
C TRP A 232 8.87 6.12 -15.64
N LYS A 233 9.49 7.12 -15.01
CA LYS A 233 10.84 7.59 -15.35
C LYS A 233 11.93 6.88 -14.55
N HIS A 234 11.73 6.73 -13.25
CA HIS A 234 12.81 6.32 -12.34
C HIS A 234 12.86 4.82 -12.04
N ARG A 235 11.76 4.08 -12.20
CA ARG A 235 11.72 2.62 -11.99
C ARG A 235 12.27 2.17 -10.63
N ASN A 236 12.00 2.94 -9.57
CA ASN A 236 12.60 2.72 -8.26
C ASN A 236 11.57 2.85 -7.13
N ALA A 237 11.32 1.75 -6.41
CA ALA A 237 10.28 1.66 -5.40
C ALA A 237 10.47 2.65 -4.24
N THR A 238 11.69 2.78 -3.73
CA THR A 238 12.03 3.71 -2.63
C THR A 238 11.76 5.15 -3.03
N LYS A 239 12.15 5.54 -4.25
CA LYS A 239 11.91 6.89 -4.76
C LYS A 239 10.43 7.15 -4.99
N THR A 240 9.71 6.21 -5.60
CA THR A 240 8.25 6.29 -5.77
C THR A 240 7.54 6.49 -4.43
N CYS A 241 7.90 5.69 -3.42
CA CYS A 241 7.33 5.85 -2.07
C CYS A 241 7.65 7.22 -1.47
N ALA A 242 8.92 7.62 -1.50
CA ALA A 242 9.36 8.90 -0.94
C ALA A 242 8.60 10.07 -1.56
N VAL A 243 8.51 10.13 -2.89
CA VAL A 243 7.80 11.21 -3.61
C VAL A 243 6.31 11.21 -3.28
N ALA A 244 5.65 10.04 -3.33
CA ALA A 244 4.23 9.92 -3.04
C ALA A 244 3.90 10.38 -1.61
N VAL A 245 4.67 9.92 -0.62
CA VAL A 245 4.43 10.23 0.80
C VAL A 245 4.78 11.68 1.11
N GLN A 246 5.94 12.19 0.67
CA GLN A 246 6.39 13.55 1.01
C GLN A 246 5.47 14.62 0.40
N ASN A 247 5.08 14.46 -0.85
CA ASN A 247 4.35 15.49 -1.60
C ASN A 247 2.82 15.41 -1.43
N SER A 248 2.30 14.34 -0.82
CA SER A 248 0.86 14.23 -0.55
C SER A 248 0.41 15.07 0.64
N ARG A 249 -0.74 15.71 0.47
CA ARG A 249 -1.51 16.44 1.48
C ARG A 249 -2.99 16.08 1.34
N PRO A 250 -3.88 16.49 2.27
CA PRO A 250 -5.30 16.26 2.08
C PRO A 250 -5.80 16.74 0.72
N GLY A 251 -6.61 15.92 0.07
CA GLY A 251 -7.15 16.14 -1.27
C GLY A 251 -6.21 15.76 -2.41
N SER A 252 -4.96 15.35 -2.16
CA SER A 252 -4.03 14.97 -3.22
C SER A 252 -4.54 13.80 -4.06
N VAL A 253 -4.26 13.86 -5.36
CA VAL A 253 -4.41 12.75 -6.30
C VAL A 253 -3.01 12.35 -6.75
N VAL A 254 -2.61 11.12 -6.44
CA VAL A 254 -1.27 10.59 -6.68
C VAL A 254 -1.27 9.77 -7.97
N LEU A 255 -0.44 10.17 -8.95
CA LEU A 255 -0.22 9.42 -10.19
C LEU A 255 0.88 8.37 -10.01
N MET A 256 0.53 7.13 -10.35
CA MET A 256 1.39 5.96 -10.46
C MET A 256 0.95 5.12 -11.67
N HIS A 257 1.72 4.10 -12.02
CA HIS A 257 1.45 3.20 -13.14
C HIS A 257 1.56 1.74 -12.69
N ASP A 258 0.47 0.97 -12.74
CA ASP A 258 0.42 -0.42 -12.26
C ASP A 258 0.99 -1.44 -13.27
N ILE A 259 1.62 -0.95 -14.34
CA ILE A 259 2.28 -1.76 -15.37
C ILE A 259 3.77 -2.04 -15.04
N HIS A 260 4.23 -1.66 -13.85
CA HIS A 260 5.64 -1.75 -13.45
C HIS A 260 5.83 -2.35 -12.06
N GLY A 261 6.64 -3.42 -11.99
CA GLY A 261 6.99 -4.08 -10.73
C GLY A 261 7.48 -3.12 -9.63
N PRO A 262 8.45 -2.21 -9.90
CA PRO A 262 8.93 -1.26 -8.89
C PRO A 262 7.85 -0.31 -8.35
N THR A 263 6.84 0.04 -9.15
CA THR A 263 5.71 0.84 -8.66
C THR A 263 4.89 0.04 -7.68
N VAL A 264 4.53 -1.20 -8.03
CA VAL A 264 3.75 -2.10 -7.18
C VAL A 264 4.50 -2.42 -5.87
N ASP A 265 5.83 -2.57 -5.93
CA ASP A 265 6.68 -2.76 -4.75
C ASP A 265 6.67 -1.54 -3.79
N ALA A 266 6.43 -0.34 -4.31
CA ALA A 266 6.36 0.88 -3.51
C ALA A 266 5.04 0.99 -2.73
N VAL A 267 3.95 0.39 -3.23
CA VAL A 267 2.58 0.63 -2.72
C VAL A 267 2.41 0.32 -1.23
N PRO A 268 2.97 -0.76 -0.65
CA PRO A 268 2.92 -0.97 0.80
C PRO A 268 3.50 0.20 1.59
N CYS A 269 4.67 0.70 1.17
CA CYS A 269 5.34 1.86 1.77
C CYS A 269 4.52 3.15 1.59
N VAL A 270 3.94 3.36 0.41
CA VAL A 270 3.06 4.51 0.14
C VAL A 270 1.87 4.52 1.09
N ILE A 271 1.15 3.40 1.21
CA ILE A 271 -0.04 3.29 2.07
C ILE A 271 0.33 3.53 3.53
N ASP A 272 1.37 2.88 4.03
CA ASP A 272 1.77 2.99 5.43
C ASP A 272 2.32 4.39 5.74
N GLY A 273 3.11 4.96 4.84
CA GLY A 273 3.65 6.31 4.98
C GLY A 273 2.57 7.40 4.95
N LEU A 274 1.56 7.28 4.09
CA LEU A 274 0.41 8.20 4.10
C LEU A 274 -0.38 8.11 5.40
N ARG A 275 -0.65 6.89 5.88
CA ARG A 275 -1.33 6.67 7.17
C ARG A 275 -0.53 7.26 8.33
N ALA A 276 0.80 7.11 8.32
CA ALA A 276 1.67 7.71 9.33
C ALA A 276 1.65 9.26 9.32
N LYS A 277 1.36 9.88 8.16
CA LYS A 277 1.11 11.34 8.05
C LYS A 277 -0.30 11.76 8.48
N GLY A 278 -1.14 10.83 8.96
CA GLY A 278 -2.55 11.09 9.26
C GLY A 278 -3.44 11.23 8.02
N LEU A 279 -2.95 10.83 6.85
CA LEU A 279 -3.69 10.85 5.59
C LEU A 279 -4.38 9.49 5.35
N ARG A 280 -5.54 9.54 4.71
CA ARG A 280 -6.35 8.35 4.41
C ARG A 280 -6.26 8.02 2.91
N PRO A 281 -5.49 6.99 2.50
CA PRO A 281 -5.47 6.56 1.11
C PRO A 281 -6.82 5.95 0.71
N VAL A 282 -7.38 6.41 -0.41
CA VAL A 282 -8.72 6.05 -0.91
C VAL A 282 -8.75 6.01 -2.44
N SER A 283 -9.88 5.58 -3.01
CA SER A 283 -10.17 5.78 -4.44
C SER A 283 -10.76 7.18 -4.70
N LEU A 284 -10.80 7.59 -5.97
CA LEU A 284 -11.47 8.83 -6.41
C LEU A 284 -12.96 8.84 -6.09
N ASP A 285 -13.71 7.74 -6.25
CA ASP A 285 -15.15 7.74 -5.92
C ASP A 285 -15.40 7.87 -4.42
N GLN A 286 -14.46 7.42 -3.59
CA GLN A 286 -14.50 7.66 -2.15
C GLN A 286 -14.16 9.11 -1.81
N MET A 287 -13.16 9.69 -2.49
CA MET A 287 -12.71 11.06 -2.23
C MET A 287 -13.70 12.11 -2.76
N ILE A 288 -14.19 11.95 -3.98
CA ILE A 288 -15.13 12.84 -4.69
C ILE A 288 -16.35 12.00 -5.06
N THR A 289 -17.38 12.01 -4.22
CA THR A 289 -18.56 11.13 -4.36
C THR A 289 -19.49 11.55 -5.51
N SER A 290 -19.49 12.83 -5.86
CA SER A 290 -20.33 13.42 -6.92
C SER A 290 -19.52 14.28 -7.91
N PRO A 291 -18.59 13.68 -8.69
CA PRO A 291 -17.91 14.37 -9.76
C PRO A 291 -18.89 14.96 -10.79
N GLN A 292 -18.68 16.23 -11.10
CA GLN A 292 -19.38 16.93 -12.17
C GLN A 292 -18.79 16.56 -13.55
N ALA A 293 -19.64 16.12 -14.47
CA ALA A 293 -19.23 15.78 -15.83
C ALA A 293 -18.58 16.99 -16.55
N GLY A 294 -17.50 16.77 -17.29
CA GLY A 294 -16.73 17.80 -17.97
C GLY A 294 -15.80 18.64 -17.09
N ARG A 295 -15.96 18.60 -15.77
CA ARG A 295 -15.08 19.33 -14.84
C ARG A 295 -13.75 18.60 -14.64
N VAL A 296 -12.68 19.39 -14.53
CA VAL A 296 -11.31 18.91 -14.29
C VAL A 296 -10.99 18.95 -12.79
N TYR A 297 -10.38 17.87 -12.30
CA TYR A 297 -9.94 17.71 -10.92
C TYR A 297 -8.48 17.24 -10.90
N SER A 298 -7.56 18.09 -10.43
CA SER A 298 -6.17 17.69 -10.11
C SER A 298 -6.00 17.31 -8.64
N GLN A 299 -6.95 17.71 -7.80
CA GLN A 299 -7.05 17.43 -6.37
C GLN A 299 -8.52 17.59 -5.92
N HIS A 300 -8.87 17.09 -4.74
CA HIS A 300 -10.12 17.45 -4.09
C HIS A 300 -10.09 18.96 -3.73
N PRO A 301 -11.16 19.72 -4.01
CA PRO A 301 -11.25 21.14 -3.69
C PRO A 301 -11.29 21.42 -2.18
#